data_AF-A0A6I4YH55-F1
#
_entry.id   AF-A0A6I4YH55-F1
#
_cell.length_a   1.000
_cell.length_b   1.000
_cell.length_c   1.000
_cell.angle_alpha   90.00
_cell.angle_beta   90.00
_cell.angle_gamma   90.00
#
_symmetry.space_group_name_H-M   'P 1'
#
loop_
_entity.id
_entity.type
_entity.pdbx_description
1 polymer ?
#
loop_
_entity_poly.entity_id
_entity_poly.type
_entity_poly.pdbx_seq_one_letter_code
_entity_poly.pdbx_strand_id
1 'polypeptide(L)'
;MKRTAILLSSGLLFTVATGSLAQTATPFTPGAPGINLPSLAPITTPGAVTPGTVPATPDSAATFGNPRVSSQGSVTRVVFDLPAGLTYALTPTFGGLRLDVQGARVQPAISAKLGASVSEYRAGAGQATLITPYPLAPSDGWRASEATLATGKRVLILELGPGVSGGAGSSVRGQVLTTAPTSTAAQTVLNAPLPGGLPPGDQVSSSVPLPAPSLPDANPALPSALQGSVPGPARPAALGAPRIGKSPGQTRVVLDLPPGSSYRIATGPGGLTITLTGVSASPQQATGVSPELRGWTYAPTAQGAAVTLSTAARTTDRSGWRAQLLPPASGDLSRLVLDLSPALADRTPLTASQRSVQAVAPQFAARPTALLALSTSLVKPRVVIDPGHGGRDPGAVGAVIEKQVTLDVALRVRDLLSAAGVDVVLTRDSDRELHRVKNTDLQLRAAMGTPGTALFVSIHVNALEAAVALRGYGIETWWNPNHARSSALAALLQTQMVQQTGAFDKGLKNSQSLSVLRNSRVPAALVEIGFASHPVDGQNLQDSNYLDRVSLGIAQGIREALVSGVTADGASAEAAPTAAKR
;
A
#
# COMPACT_ATOMS: atom_id res chain seq x y z
N MET A 1 -23.52 -46.50 -47.74
CA MET A 1 -22.15 -46.65 -48.29
C MET A 1 -21.59 -45.24 -48.44
N LYS A 2 -20.48 -44.75 -47.90
CA LYS A 2 -19.33 -45.29 -47.15
C LYS A 2 -19.06 -44.37 -45.94
N ARG A 3 -18.52 -44.98 -44.88
CA ARG A 3 -18.02 -44.37 -43.63
C ARG A 3 -16.70 -43.61 -43.86
N THR A 4 -16.23 -42.91 -42.82
CA THR A 4 -14.84 -42.77 -42.27
C THR A 4 -14.60 -41.30 -41.89
N ALA A 5 -13.95 -40.88 -40.79
CA ALA A 5 -13.73 -41.35 -39.42
C ALA A 5 -13.02 -40.18 -38.69
N ILE A 6 -13.20 -40.14 -37.37
CA ILE A 6 -12.54 -39.26 -36.40
C ILE A 6 -11.06 -39.64 -36.25
N LEU A 7 -10.17 -38.67 -35.99
CA LEU A 7 -8.92 -38.91 -35.25
C LEU A 7 -8.43 -37.66 -34.51
N LEU A 8 -8.35 -37.80 -33.17
CA LEU A 8 -7.61 -36.96 -32.24
C LEU A 8 -6.11 -37.27 -32.36
N SER A 9 -5.25 -36.27 -32.22
CA SER A 9 -3.82 -36.45 -31.95
C SER A 9 -3.53 -36.18 -30.48
N SER A 10 -3.17 -37.23 -29.76
CA SER A 10 -2.49 -37.22 -28.46
C SER A 10 -1.29 -38.14 -28.61
N GLY A 11 -0.10 -37.67 -28.29
CA GLY A 11 1.11 -38.47 -28.38
C GLY A 11 2.26 -37.82 -27.64
N LEU A 12 2.51 -38.27 -26.41
CA LEU A 12 3.85 -38.30 -25.85
C LEU A 12 3.95 -39.55 -24.97
N LEU A 13 4.72 -40.53 -25.48
CA LEU A 13 5.00 -41.81 -24.84
C LEU A 13 6.40 -41.75 -24.24
N PHE A 14 6.50 -42.30 -23.02
CA PHE A 14 7.71 -42.62 -22.30
C PHE A 14 8.59 -43.64 -23.05
N THR A 15 9.91 -43.46 -22.98
CA THR A 15 10.88 -44.57 -23.03
C THR A 15 12.00 -44.34 -22.03
N VAL A 16 12.23 -45.39 -21.24
CA VAL A 16 13.27 -45.58 -20.23
C VAL A 16 14.57 -46.03 -20.92
N ALA A 17 15.72 -45.54 -20.45
CA ALA A 17 17.00 -46.21 -20.64
C ALA A 17 17.84 -46.12 -19.36
N THR A 18 18.41 -47.28 -19.01
CA THR A 18 19.12 -47.69 -17.81
C THR A 18 20.61 -47.32 -17.83
N GLY A 19 21.20 -47.06 -16.65
CA GLY A 19 22.66 -46.96 -16.49
C GLY A 19 23.13 -46.82 -15.03
N SER A 20 23.41 -47.96 -14.39
CA SER A 20 24.26 -48.27 -13.21
C SER A 20 25.11 -47.13 -12.60
N LEU A 21 24.90 -46.72 -11.34
CA LEU A 21 25.48 -47.22 -10.08
C LEU A 21 27.03 -47.21 -9.99
N ALA A 22 27.54 -46.31 -9.13
CA ALA A 22 28.76 -46.51 -8.34
C ALA A 22 28.54 -45.92 -6.94
N GLN A 23 29.02 -46.66 -5.95
CA GLN A 23 28.61 -46.71 -4.56
C GLN A 23 29.84 -46.43 -3.69
N THR A 24 29.76 -45.48 -2.74
CA THR A 24 30.66 -45.39 -1.58
C THR A 24 29.86 -44.81 -0.41
N ALA A 25 29.27 -45.65 0.43
CA ALA A 25 29.88 -46.22 1.64
C ALA A 25 30.08 -45.18 2.76
N THR A 26 29.02 -45.01 3.57
CA THR A 26 29.10 -44.59 4.97
C THR A 26 29.58 -45.76 5.83
N PRO A 27 30.42 -45.50 6.83
CA PRO A 27 30.14 -46.05 8.15
C PRO A 27 30.38 -45.00 9.25
N PHE A 28 29.51 -44.94 10.27
CA PHE A 28 29.90 -45.01 11.69
C PHE A 28 28.69 -44.79 12.60
N THR A 29 28.53 -45.77 13.49
CA THR A 29 27.62 -45.93 14.63
C THR A 29 27.95 -44.95 15.78
N PRO A 30 27.05 -44.74 16.76
CA PRO A 30 27.20 -43.74 17.81
C PRO A 30 28.07 -44.26 18.98
N GLY A 31 29.06 -43.47 19.38
CA GLY A 31 29.90 -43.71 20.56
C GLY A 31 29.91 -42.48 21.49
N ALA A 32 29.70 -42.72 22.77
CA ALA A 32 29.68 -41.73 23.86
C ALA A 32 31.01 -40.97 24.05
N PRO A 33 30.96 -39.80 24.67
CA PRO A 33 31.84 -39.55 25.84
C PRO A 33 31.05 -38.82 26.96
N GLY A 34 31.33 -38.96 28.25
CA GLY A 34 32.59 -39.10 28.95
C GLY A 34 32.54 -38.08 30.09
N ILE A 35 32.21 -38.54 31.29
CA ILE A 35 32.11 -37.74 32.52
C ILE A 35 33.52 -37.31 32.95
N ASN A 36 33.70 -36.03 33.26
CA ASN A 36 34.79 -35.55 34.09
C ASN A 36 34.26 -34.47 35.05
N LEU A 37 34.18 -34.85 36.33
CA LEU A 37 34.00 -33.96 37.48
C LEU A 37 35.34 -33.89 38.22
N PRO A 38 35.74 -32.69 38.71
CA PRO A 38 36.46 -32.60 39.97
C PRO A 38 35.68 -31.84 41.05
N SER A 39 36.10 -32.08 42.28
CA SER A 39 35.36 -32.03 43.54
C SER A 39 34.97 -30.66 44.08
N LEU A 40 33.84 -30.66 44.80
CA LEU A 40 33.47 -29.64 45.77
C LEU A 40 34.29 -29.83 47.07
N ALA A 41 34.84 -28.72 47.58
CA ALA A 41 35.31 -28.59 48.96
C ALA A 41 34.46 -27.51 49.67
N PRO A 42 34.23 -27.64 50.99
CA PRO A 42 33.13 -26.98 51.69
C PRO A 42 33.44 -25.52 52.05
N ILE A 43 32.45 -24.65 51.87
CA ILE A 43 32.50 -23.26 52.36
C ILE A 43 32.18 -23.25 53.85
N THR A 44 33.15 -22.81 54.65
CA THR A 44 33.01 -22.40 56.04
C THR A 44 32.45 -20.97 56.12
N THR A 45 31.48 -20.77 57.01
CA THR A 45 31.08 -19.43 57.50
C THR A 45 32.10 -18.92 58.51
N PRO A 46 32.53 -17.66 58.42
CA PRO A 46 32.18 -16.67 59.46
C PRO A 46 31.86 -15.30 58.81
N GLY A 47 30.94 -14.47 59.28
CA GLY A 47 30.86 -13.86 60.60
C GLY A 47 30.58 -12.36 60.36
N ALA A 48 29.63 -11.80 61.10
CA ALA A 48 29.13 -10.45 60.90
C ALA A 48 30.19 -9.36 61.22
N VAL A 49 30.23 -8.30 60.41
CA VAL A 49 30.79 -6.99 60.78
C VAL A 49 29.84 -5.89 60.30
N THR A 50 29.50 -5.00 61.23
CA THR A 50 28.60 -3.83 61.16
C THR A 50 29.18 -2.69 60.28
N PRO A 51 28.36 -1.71 59.86
CA PRO A 51 28.54 -0.95 58.63
C PRO A 51 29.48 0.27 58.77
N GLY A 52 30.47 0.34 57.90
CA GLY A 52 31.20 1.56 57.58
C GLY A 52 30.56 2.25 56.38
N THR A 53 29.96 3.41 56.61
CA THR A 53 29.46 4.35 55.61
C THR A 53 30.55 4.73 54.61
N VAL A 54 30.44 4.19 53.39
CA VAL A 54 30.99 4.81 52.18
C VAL A 54 29.84 5.56 51.53
N PRO A 55 30.00 6.83 51.13
CA PRO A 55 28.94 7.58 50.46
C PRO A 55 28.55 6.83 49.18
N ALA A 56 27.28 6.48 49.04
CA ALA A 56 26.76 5.89 47.81
C ALA A 56 26.94 6.92 46.68
N THR A 57 27.84 6.62 45.77
CA THR A 57 27.86 7.20 44.43
C THR A 57 26.52 6.92 43.76
N PRO A 58 25.87 7.92 43.11
CA PRO A 58 24.60 7.71 42.44
C PRO A 58 24.84 7.04 41.08
N ASP A 59 25.17 5.75 41.03
CA ASP A 59 25.51 5.08 39.77
C ASP A 59 25.23 3.55 39.76
N SER A 60 24.00 3.13 40.04
CA SER A 60 23.52 1.80 39.63
C SER A 60 22.09 1.84 39.08
N ALA A 61 21.85 2.71 38.10
CA ALA A 61 20.61 2.65 37.33
C ALA A 61 20.45 1.24 36.73
N ALA A 62 19.36 0.55 37.07
CA ALA A 62 19.08 -0.79 36.57
C ALA A 62 19.08 -0.80 35.03
N THR A 63 19.57 -1.89 34.42
CA THR A 63 19.71 -1.97 32.96
C THR A 63 18.53 -2.71 32.34
N PHE A 64 17.96 -2.15 31.27
CA PHE A 64 17.02 -2.83 30.38
C PHE A 64 17.81 -3.43 29.20
N GLY A 65 17.93 -4.75 29.19
CA GLY A 65 18.82 -5.50 28.28
C GLY A 65 18.11 -6.12 27.07
N ASN A 66 18.85 -6.97 26.35
CA ASN A 66 18.34 -7.68 25.19
C ASN A 66 17.19 -8.64 25.54
N PRO A 67 16.19 -8.80 24.65
CA PRO A 67 15.12 -9.75 24.88
C PRO A 67 15.56 -11.19 24.67
N ARG A 68 14.81 -12.12 25.26
CA ARG A 68 14.79 -13.52 24.84
C ARG A 68 13.74 -13.71 23.76
N VAL A 69 14.04 -14.51 22.73
CA VAL A 69 13.15 -14.66 21.57
C VAL A 69 12.93 -16.14 21.25
N SER A 70 11.72 -16.47 20.82
CA SER A 70 11.35 -17.77 20.28
C SER A 70 10.32 -17.58 19.16
N SER A 71 10.20 -18.53 18.23
CA SER A 71 9.20 -18.48 17.15
C SER A 71 8.45 -19.80 17.04
N GLN A 72 7.15 -19.72 16.77
CA GLN A 72 6.29 -20.86 16.49
C GLN A 72 5.39 -20.52 15.30
N GLY A 73 5.65 -21.13 14.14
CA GLY A 73 4.98 -20.78 12.89
C GLY A 73 5.22 -19.31 12.52
N SER A 74 4.15 -18.56 12.27
CA SER A 74 4.18 -17.13 11.95
C SER A 74 4.22 -16.22 13.18
N VAL A 75 4.25 -16.75 14.40
CA VAL A 75 4.28 -15.96 15.64
C VAL A 75 5.70 -15.90 16.20
N THR A 76 6.18 -14.69 16.48
CA THR A 76 7.43 -14.46 17.21
C THR A 76 7.12 -13.96 18.60
N ARG A 77 7.61 -14.69 19.62
CA ARG A 77 7.49 -14.33 21.03
C ARG A 77 8.77 -13.68 21.51
N VAL A 78 8.66 -12.47 22.04
CA VAL A 78 9.75 -11.64 22.57
C VAL A 78 9.50 -11.41 24.06
N VAL A 79 10.52 -11.66 24.89
CA VAL A 79 10.41 -11.57 26.36
C VAL A 79 11.48 -10.63 26.89
N PHE A 80 11.06 -9.56 27.57
CA PHE A 80 11.93 -8.61 28.25
C PHE A 80 11.90 -8.82 29.76
N ASP A 81 13.05 -8.74 30.42
CA ASP A 81 13.11 -8.63 31.87
C ASP A 81 12.81 -7.18 32.31
N LEU A 82 11.98 -7.03 33.33
CA LEU A 82 11.59 -5.73 33.89
C LEU A 82 12.24 -5.55 35.27
N PRO A 83 13.34 -4.78 35.39
CA PRO A 83 13.92 -4.41 36.66
C PRO A 83 12.93 -3.71 37.61
N ALA A 84 13.22 -3.77 38.91
CA ALA A 84 12.46 -3.06 39.91
C ALA A 84 12.46 -1.55 39.63
N GLY A 85 11.30 -0.90 39.75
CA GLY A 85 11.14 0.54 39.49
C GLY A 85 10.99 0.92 38.01
N LEU A 86 11.13 -0.02 37.07
CA LEU A 86 10.93 0.26 35.65
C LEU A 86 9.45 0.46 35.31
N THR A 87 9.16 1.55 34.61
CA THR A 87 7.89 1.79 33.91
C THR A 87 8.10 1.85 32.40
N TYR A 88 7.05 1.55 31.63
CA TYR A 88 7.14 1.59 30.18
C TYR A 88 5.81 1.91 29.52
N ALA A 89 5.88 2.38 28.27
CA ALA A 89 4.74 2.52 27.38
C ALA A 89 4.95 1.74 26.08
N LEU A 90 3.89 1.11 25.58
CA LEU A 90 3.84 0.40 24.31
C LEU A 90 3.15 1.29 23.28
N THR A 91 3.78 1.50 22.13
CA THR A 91 3.15 2.19 21.00
C THR A 91 3.21 1.29 19.79
N PRO A 92 2.09 0.69 19.35
CA PRO A 92 2.02 0.03 18.06
C PRO A 92 2.16 1.09 16.96
N THR A 93 2.96 0.76 15.95
CA THR A 93 3.29 1.65 14.83
C THR A 93 3.15 0.88 13.53
N PHE A 94 3.19 1.60 12.41
CA PHE A 94 3.24 0.97 11.09
C PHE A 94 4.48 0.09 10.90
N GLY A 95 5.59 0.40 11.59
CA GLY A 95 6.85 -0.35 11.48
C GLY A 95 7.02 -1.44 12.54
N GLY A 96 6.06 -1.65 13.44
CA GLY A 96 6.15 -2.61 14.54
C GLY A 96 5.83 -2.00 15.90
N LEU A 97 6.42 -2.52 16.97
CA LEU A 97 6.07 -2.16 18.35
C LEU A 97 7.21 -1.38 19.02
N ARG A 98 6.93 -0.15 19.46
CA ARG A 98 7.85 0.65 20.26
C ARG A 98 7.57 0.48 21.75
N LEU A 99 8.64 0.42 22.53
CA LEU A 99 8.69 0.39 23.98
C LEU A 99 9.46 1.62 24.46
N ASP A 100 8.80 2.54 25.14
CA ASP A 100 9.45 3.66 25.83
C ASP A 100 9.69 3.26 27.29
N VAL A 101 10.94 3.30 27.74
CA VAL A 101 11.38 2.76 29.03
C VAL A 101 11.83 3.90 29.95
N GLN A 102 11.33 3.91 31.18
CA GLN A 102 11.70 4.86 32.23
C GLN A 102 12.11 4.12 33.50
N GLY A 103 12.99 4.73 34.29
CA GLY A 103 13.51 4.13 35.53
C GLY A 103 14.60 3.08 35.31
N ALA A 104 15.05 2.86 34.08
CA ALA A 104 16.15 1.96 33.75
C ALA A 104 16.97 2.49 32.56
N ARG A 105 18.27 2.20 32.56
CA ARG A 105 19.16 2.48 31.41
C ARG A 105 18.94 1.42 30.33
N VAL A 106 18.43 1.82 29.18
CA VAL A 106 18.31 0.91 28.03
C VAL A 106 19.69 0.68 27.42
N GLN A 107 20.11 -0.59 27.38
CA GLN A 107 21.37 -0.97 26.78
C GLN A 107 21.28 -0.84 25.25
N PRO A 108 22.20 -0.08 24.61
CA PRO A 108 22.22 0.03 23.16
C PRO A 108 22.42 -1.33 22.51
N ALA A 109 21.54 -1.68 21.57
CA ALA A 109 21.60 -2.95 20.86
C ALA A 109 20.90 -2.86 19.50
N ILE A 110 21.43 -3.59 18.52
CA ILE A 110 20.79 -3.80 17.23
C ILE A 110 20.91 -5.30 16.91
N SER A 111 19.81 -5.92 16.49
CA SER A 111 19.77 -7.33 16.16
C SER A 111 18.80 -7.56 15.02
N ALA A 112 19.26 -8.21 13.95
CA ALA A 112 18.42 -8.56 12.81
C ALA A 112 17.86 -9.99 12.94
N LYS A 113 16.76 -10.28 12.25
CA LYS A 113 16.13 -11.60 12.12
C LYS A 113 15.78 -12.26 13.46
N LEU A 114 15.09 -11.54 14.35
CA LEU A 114 14.67 -12.07 15.65
C LEU A 114 13.66 -13.22 15.52
N GLY A 115 12.83 -13.22 14.47
CA GLY A 115 11.92 -14.31 14.17
C GLY A 115 11.09 -14.07 12.92
N ALA A 116 10.16 -14.98 12.64
CA ALA A 116 9.30 -14.92 11.45
C ALA A 116 8.46 -13.62 11.35
N SER A 117 8.17 -13.01 12.49
CA SER A 117 7.30 -11.83 12.61
C SER A 117 8.00 -10.59 13.14
N VAL A 118 9.25 -10.70 13.58
CA VAL A 118 10.09 -9.57 14.02
C VAL A 118 11.37 -9.57 13.23
N SER A 119 11.48 -8.66 12.28
CA SER A 119 12.61 -8.54 11.36
C SER A 119 13.83 -7.93 12.04
N GLU A 120 13.64 -7.07 13.05
CA GLU A 120 14.72 -6.38 13.72
C GLU A 120 14.34 -5.91 15.13
N TYR A 121 15.34 -5.82 16.01
CA TYR A 121 15.27 -5.16 17.31
C TYR A 121 16.33 -4.07 17.39
N ARG A 122 15.91 -2.89 17.83
CA ARG A 122 16.78 -1.74 18.07
C ARG A 122 16.50 -1.18 19.46
N ALA A 123 17.53 -0.94 20.24
CA ALA A 123 17.40 -0.37 21.57
C ALA A 123 18.50 0.66 21.85
N GLY A 124 18.17 1.65 22.67
CA GLY A 124 19.05 2.73 23.08
C GLY A 124 18.26 3.98 23.47
N ALA A 125 18.92 4.96 24.10
CA ALA A 125 18.32 6.25 24.43
C ALA A 125 16.96 6.20 25.14
N GLY A 126 16.76 5.21 26.04
CA GLY A 126 15.52 5.04 26.79
C GLY A 126 14.38 4.35 26.02
N GLN A 127 14.63 3.77 24.85
CA GLN A 127 13.62 3.07 24.06
C GLN A 127 14.10 1.75 23.47
N ALA A 128 13.16 0.88 23.16
CA ALA A 128 13.34 -0.33 22.38
C ALA A 128 12.27 -0.41 21.26
N THR A 129 12.63 -0.89 20.09
CA THR A 129 11.72 -1.05 18.94
C THR A 129 11.85 -2.45 18.38
N LEU A 130 10.72 -3.13 18.24
CA LEU A 130 10.59 -4.39 17.51
C LEU A 130 9.99 -4.08 16.14
N ILE A 131 10.76 -4.30 15.08
CA ILE A 131 10.32 -4.01 13.72
C ILE A 131 9.62 -5.23 13.15
N THR A 132 8.42 -5.04 12.61
CA THR A 132 7.58 -6.09 12.01
C THR A 132 7.41 -5.84 10.50
N PRO A 133 7.23 -6.89 9.67
CA PRO A 133 7.01 -6.74 8.23
C PRO A 133 5.57 -6.31 7.88
N TYR A 134 4.72 -6.11 8.87
CA TYR A 134 3.32 -5.68 8.77
C TYR A 134 3.03 -4.63 9.86
N PRO A 135 2.09 -3.71 9.64
CA PRO A 135 1.73 -2.72 10.66
C PRO A 135 1.07 -3.36 11.87
N LEU A 136 1.23 -2.73 13.03
CA LEU A 136 0.50 -3.06 14.25
C LEU A 136 -0.58 -2.01 14.50
N ALA A 137 -1.80 -2.46 14.75
CA ALA A 137 -2.88 -1.60 15.25
C ALA A 137 -2.91 -1.67 16.79
N PRO A 138 -3.73 -0.85 17.50
CA PRO A 138 -3.86 -0.93 18.96
C PRO A 138 -4.14 -2.34 19.51
N SER A 139 -4.85 -3.17 18.73
CA SER A 139 -5.22 -4.54 19.11
C SER A 139 -4.80 -5.63 18.13
N ASP A 140 -4.30 -5.28 16.93
CA ASP A 140 -4.07 -6.26 15.84
C ASP A 140 -2.60 -6.35 15.46
N GLY A 141 -2.15 -7.57 15.15
CA GLY A 141 -0.78 -7.92 14.82
C GLY A 141 0.08 -8.29 16.04
N TRP A 142 -0.43 -8.07 17.26
CA TRP A 142 0.30 -8.32 18.50
C TRP A 142 -0.62 -8.55 19.70
N ARG A 143 -0.07 -9.19 20.72
CA ARG A 143 -0.61 -9.21 22.08
C ARG A 143 0.53 -9.07 23.10
N ALA A 144 0.24 -8.46 24.24
CA ALA A 144 1.17 -8.31 25.36
C ALA A 144 0.58 -8.83 26.66
N SER A 145 1.44 -9.40 27.50
CA SER A 145 1.13 -9.81 28.87
C SER A 145 2.34 -9.62 29.77
N GLU A 146 2.12 -9.48 31.07
CA GLU A 146 3.20 -9.55 32.07
C GLU A 146 3.09 -10.78 32.94
N ALA A 147 4.24 -11.26 33.43
CA ALA A 147 4.32 -12.33 34.42
C ALA A 147 5.41 -12.05 35.47
N THR A 148 5.26 -12.64 36.65
CA THR A 148 6.31 -12.68 37.68
C THR A 148 6.85 -14.10 37.73
N LEU A 149 8.15 -14.26 37.49
CA LEU A 149 8.85 -15.55 37.58
C LEU A 149 8.95 -16.02 39.03
N ALA A 150 9.18 -17.32 39.25
CA ALA A 150 9.38 -17.88 40.59
C ALA A 150 10.54 -17.22 41.36
N THR A 151 11.48 -16.61 40.64
CA THR A 151 12.60 -15.82 41.17
C THR A 151 12.19 -14.42 41.65
N GLY A 152 10.91 -14.06 41.56
CA GLY A 152 10.38 -12.72 41.86
C GLY A 152 10.60 -11.68 40.76
N LYS A 153 11.29 -12.02 39.67
CA LYS A 153 11.55 -11.11 38.54
C LYS A 153 10.31 -10.94 37.66
N ARG A 154 9.98 -9.70 37.30
CA ARG A 154 8.91 -9.39 36.35
C ARG A 154 9.42 -9.50 34.91
N VAL A 155 8.55 -9.96 34.01
CA VAL A 155 8.82 -10.03 32.57
C VAL A 155 7.64 -9.48 31.77
N LEU A 156 7.96 -8.78 30.68
CA LEU A 156 7.00 -8.42 29.63
C LEU A 156 7.12 -9.45 28.51
N ILE A 157 5.99 -10.04 28.13
CA ILE A 157 5.89 -11.04 27.06
C ILE A 157 5.08 -10.41 25.92
N LEU A 158 5.69 -10.37 24.75
CA LEU A 158 5.09 -9.85 23.52
C LEU A 158 5.00 -10.98 22.51
N GLU A 159 3.84 -11.17 21.91
CA GLU A 159 3.65 -12.13 20.83
C GLU A 159 3.21 -11.37 19.60
N LEU A 160 3.99 -11.45 18.53
CA LEU A 160 3.79 -10.70 17.29
C LEU A 160 3.52 -11.67 16.15
N GLY A 161 2.44 -11.46 15.41
CA GLY A 161 2.05 -12.26 14.25
C GLY A 161 0.89 -11.62 13.49
N PRO A 162 0.81 -11.78 12.15
CA PRO A 162 -0.27 -11.18 11.36
C PRO A 162 -1.67 -11.70 11.74
N GLY A 163 -1.77 -12.89 12.34
CA GLY A 163 -3.00 -13.45 12.89
C GLY A 163 -3.14 -13.30 14.41
N VAL A 164 -2.24 -12.56 15.06
CA VAL A 164 -2.30 -12.31 16.50
C VAL A 164 -3.15 -11.07 16.74
N SER A 165 -4.08 -11.15 17.69
CA SER A 165 -4.85 -10.01 18.17
C SER A 165 -4.92 -10.04 19.71
N GLY A 166 -5.25 -8.89 20.29
CA GLY A 166 -5.45 -8.71 21.72
C GLY A 166 -4.79 -7.46 22.31
N GLY A 167 -3.82 -6.86 21.62
CA GLY A 167 -3.13 -5.66 22.10
C GLY A 167 -2.52 -5.86 23.50
N ALA A 168 -2.53 -4.83 24.35
CA ALA A 168 -2.14 -5.02 25.75
C ALA A 168 -3.23 -5.74 26.54
N GLY A 169 -2.91 -6.94 27.04
CA GLY A 169 -3.79 -7.68 27.95
C GLY A 169 -3.93 -6.99 29.30
N SER A 170 -4.96 -7.38 30.06
CA SER A 170 -5.28 -6.78 31.38
C SER A 170 -4.19 -6.93 32.45
N SER A 171 -3.21 -7.82 32.27
CA SER A 171 -2.07 -7.98 33.16
C SER A 171 -0.93 -7.00 32.89
N VAL A 172 -0.96 -6.29 31.76
CA VAL A 172 0.06 -5.31 31.38
C VAL A 172 -0.06 -4.08 32.26
N ARG A 173 1.03 -3.71 32.93
CA ARG A 173 1.08 -2.53 33.82
C ARG A 173 1.61 -1.28 33.11
N GLY A 174 2.17 -1.44 31.91
CA GLY A 174 2.57 -0.33 31.04
C GLY A 174 1.39 0.33 30.34
N GLN A 175 1.57 1.58 29.90
CA GLN A 175 0.56 2.28 29.12
C GLN A 175 0.58 1.84 27.66
N VAL A 176 -0.55 1.92 26.95
CA VAL A 176 -0.59 1.82 25.48
C VAL A 176 -0.89 3.20 24.92
N LEU A 177 -0.02 3.69 24.05
CA LEU A 177 -0.18 4.98 23.38
C LEU A 177 -0.59 4.74 21.92
N THR A 178 -1.41 5.63 21.38
CA THR A 178 -1.77 5.65 19.95
C THR A 178 -0.75 6.40 19.10
N THR A 179 0.08 7.24 19.72
CA THR A 179 1.15 8.01 19.09
C THR A 179 2.36 8.05 20.01
N ALA A 180 3.55 7.76 19.49
CA ALA A 180 4.78 7.82 20.27
C ALA A 180 5.33 9.26 20.31
N PRO A 181 5.92 9.71 21.43
CA PRO A 181 6.70 10.94 21.45
C PRO A 181 8.00 10.76 20.64
N THR A 182 8.23 11.58 19.62
CA THR A 182 9.44 11.52 18.79
C THR A 182 10.53 12.42 19.38
N SER A 183 11.60 11.85 19.93
CA SER A 183 12.78 12.61 20.37
C SER A 183 13.93 12.45 19.37
N THR A 184 14.82 13.44 19.28
CA THR A 184 16.02 13.36 18.41
C THR A 184 16.87 12.13 18.73
N ALA A 185 17.03 11.81 20.02
CA ALA A 185 17.77 10.64 20.47
C ALA A 185 17.08 9.31 20.07
N ALA A 186 15.74 9.27 20.12
CA ALA A 186 14.97 8.14 19.65
C ALA A 186 15.15 7.91 18.13
N GLN A 187 15.18 9.01 17.37
CA GLN A 187 15.39 8.95 15.92
C GLN A 187 16.81 8.48 15.56
N THR A 188 17.82 8.85 16.35
CA THR A 188 19.21 8.38 16.16
C THR A 188 19.33 6.86 16.30
N VAL A 189 18.61 6.24 17.24
CA VAL A 189 18.61 4.78 17.44
C VAL A 189 17.97 4.05 16.26
N LEU A 190 16.87 4.59 15.73
CA LEU A 190 16.20 4.05 14.54
C LEU A 190 17.09 4.12 13.30
N ASN A 191 17.86 5.21 13.16
CA ASN A 191 18.70 5.46 12.00
C ASN A 191 20.10 4.83 12.11
N ALA A 192 20.44 4.16 13.21
CA ALA A 192 21.76 3.58 13.41
C ALA A 192 22.05 2.46 12.38
N PRO A 193 23.20 2.47 11.69
CA PRO A 193 23.54 1.41 10.75
C PRO A 193 23.73 0.06 11.46
N LEU A 194 23.48 -1.04 10.74
CA LEU A 194 23.75 -2.39 11.23
C LEU A 194 25.26 -2.58 11.48
N PRO A 195 25.67 -3.33 12.52
CA PRO A 195 27.08 -3.68 12.71
C PRO A 195 27.57 -4.57 11.54
N GLY A 196 28.56 -4.10 10.80
CA GLY A 196 29.10 -4.77 9.61
C GLY A 196 28.86 -3.95 8.35
N GLY A 197 29.69 -2.92 8.15
CA GLY A 197 29.59 -2.01 7.02
C GLY A 197 29.77 -2.72 5.67
N LEU A 198 29.08 -2.22 4.66
CA LEU A 198 29.31 -2.52 3.24
C LEU A 198 29.72 -1.23 2.51
N PRO A 199 30.39 -1.33 1.34
CA PRO A 199 31.17 -0.24 0.74
C PRO A 199 30.32 0.91 0.18
N PRO A 200 30.95 2.06 -0.17
CA PRO A 200 30.24 3.22 -0.69
C PRO A 200 29.62 2.94 -2.06
N GLY A 201 28.30 3.11 -2.20
CA GLY A 201 27.60 3.08 -3.48
C GLY A 201 26.28 2.32 -3.49
N ASP A 202 26.10 1.36 -2.58
CA ASP A 202 24.88 0.55 -2.51
C ASP A 202 24.00 0.99 -1.33
N GLN A 203 22.89 1.68 -1.64
CA GLN A 203 21.72 1.73 -0.75
C GLN A 203 20.63 0.87 -1.38
N VAL A 204 20.67 -0.43 -1.08
CA VAL A 204 19.49 -1.28 -1.13
C VAL A 204 19.25 -1.73 0.31
N SER A 205 18.34 -1.06 1.02
CA SER A 205 17.90 -1.56 2.31
C SER A 205 17.07 -2.82 2.10
N SER A 206 17.45 -3.91 2.76
CA SER A 206 16.69 -5.15 2.85
C SER A 206 15.64 -5.15 3.98
N SER A 207 15.39 -4.00 4.61
CA SER A 207 14.11 -3.73 5.27
C SER A 207 13.09 -3.41 4.20
N VAL A 208 11.82 -3.85 4.31
CA VAL A 208 10.70 -3.16 3.64
C VAL A 208 10.76 -1.74 4.18
N PRO A 209 11.22 -0.75 3.41
CA PRO A 209 11.41 0.57 3.99
C PRO A 209 10.05 1.20 4.24
N LEU A 210 9.89 1.84 5.40
CA LEU A 210 8.71 2.67 5.64
C LEU A 210 8.62 3.73 4.54
N PRO A 211 7.44 4.06 4.00
CA PRO A 211 7.29 5.23 3.15
C PRO A 211 7.83 6.45 3.89
N ALA A 212 8.46 7.38 3.18
CA ALA A 212 8.84 8.66 3.78
C ALA A 212 7.59 9.24 4.47
N PRO A 213 7.69 9.73 5.71
CA PRO A 213 6.56 10.38 6.35
C PRO A 213 6.04 11.47 5.41
N SER A 214 4.70 11.54 5.30
CA SER A 214 4.03 12.64 4.61
C SER A 214 4.62 13.96 5.07
N LEU A 215 4.78 14.89 4.14
CA LEU A 215 5.37 16.20 4.46
C LEU A 215 4.58 16.82 5.63
N PRO A 216 5.26 17.32 6.69
CA PRO A 216 4.59 17.91 7.84
C PRO A 216 3.68 19.04 7.37
N ASP A 217 2.39 19.02 7.75
CA ASP A 217 1.40 20.04 7.40
C ASP A 217 0.97 20.12 5.92
N ALA A 218 1.38 19.18 5.06
CA ALA A 218 0.80 19.09 3.72
C ALA A 218 -0.66 18.65 3.84
N ASN A 219 -1.59 19.55 3.51
CA ASN A 219 -2.99 19.17 3.37
C ASN A 219 -3.15 18.32 2.10
N PRO A 220 -3.41 17.00 2.21
CA PRO A 220 -3.53 16.13 1.04
C PRO A 220 -4.74 16.51 0.15
N ALA A 221 -5.68 17.28 0.70
CA ALA A 221 -6.84 17.81 0.01
C ALA A 221 -6.54 19.04 -0.88
N LEU A 222 -5.33 19.60 -0.82
CA LEU A 222 -4.92 20.73 -1.66
C LEU A 222 -3.89 20.29 -2.72
N PRO A 223 -3.97 20.85 -3.95
CA PRO A 223 -2.93 20.63 -4.94
C PRO A 223 -1.61 21.22 -4.46
N SER A 224 -0.50 20.70 -4.96
CA SER A 224 0.81 21.27 -4.66
C SER A 224 0.92 22.69 -5.20
N ALA A 225 1.53 23.58 -4.42
CA ALA A 225 1.77 24.95 -4.87
C ALA A 225 2.72 24.93 -6.08
N LEU A 226 2.25 25.42 -7.22
CA LEU A 226 3.05 25.51 -8.45
C LEU A 226 4.04 26.69 -8.42
N GLN A 227 3.92 27.58 -7.43
CA GLN A 227 4.82 28.70 -7.25
C GLN A 227 4.89 29.11 -5.79
N GLY A 228 6.01 29.71 -5.39
CA GLY A 228 6.19 30.24 -4.05
C GLY A 228 7.50 31.00 -3.90
N SER A 229 7.69 31.64 -2.74
CA SER A 229 8.87 32.41 -2.40
C SER A 229 9.33 32.11 -0.98
N VAL A 230 10.65 32.09 -0.78
CA VAL A 230 11.25 31.97 0.56
C VAL A 230 11.18 33.33 1.26
N PRO A 231 10.57 33.43 2.45
CA PRO A 231 10.54 34.68 3.20
C PRO A 231 11.93 35.21 3.56
N GLY A 232 12.06 36.53 3.66
CA GLY A 232 13.29 37.21 4.09
C GLY A 232 13.98 38.02 2.98
N PRO A 233 15.01 38.79 3.34
CA PRO A 233 15.75 39.62 2.38
C PRO A 233 16.51 38.75 1.39
N ALA A 234 16.57 39.18 0.12
CA ALA A 234 17.27 38.45 -0.94
C ALA A 234 18.76 38.29 -0.60
N ARG A 235 19.19 37.04 -0.46
CA ARG A 235 20.60 36.66 -0.27
C ARG A 235 20.96 35.59 -1.30
N PRO A 236 21.37 35.99 -2.52
CA PRO A 236 21.71 35.03 -3.56
C PRO A 236 22.80 34.07 -3.10
N ALA A 237 22.55 32.77 -3.31
CA ALA A 237 23.50 31.71 -3.01
C ALA A 237 23.56 30.70 -4.15
N ALA A 238 24.70 30.03 -4.27
CA ALA A 238 24.85 28.93 -5.21
C ALA A 238 24.05 27.71 -4.70
N LEU A 239 23.26 27.10 -5.58
CA LEU A 239 22.55 25.87 -5.28
C LEU A 239 23.55 24.71 -5.14
N GLY A 240 23.40 23.97 -4.05
CA GLY A 240 23.98 22.63 -3.93
C GLY A 240 23.20 21.62 -4.79
N ALA A 241 23.83 20.47 -5.02
CA ALA A 241 23.14 19.33 -5.60
C ALA A 241 21.88 18.98 -4.78
N PRO A 242 20.79 18.50 -5.41
CA PRO A 242 19.58 18.19 -4.70
C PRO A 242 19.82 17.04 -3.73
N ARG A 243 19.23 17.12 -2.52
CA ARG A 243 19.27 15.99 -1.59
C ARG A 243 18.19 15.00 -1.98
N ILE A 244 18.56 13.72 -2.10
CA ILE A 244 17.68 12.65 -2.57
C ILE A 244 17.41 11.67 -1.42
N GLY A 245 16.15 11.50 -1.06
CA GLY A 245 15.67 10.44 -0.18
C GLY A 245 14.89 9.40 -0.99
N LYS A 246 15.16 8.12 -0.77
CA LYS A 246 14.46 7.02 -1.47
C LYS A 246 13.63 6.23 -0.47
N SER A 247 12.37 5.98 -0.82
CA SER A 247 11.45 5.12 -0.10
C SER A 247 10.72 4.22 -1.10
N PRO A 248 10.03 3.16 -0.66
CA PRO A 248 9.37 2.26 -1.59
C PRO A 248 8.27 2.94 -2.38
N GLY A 249 8.39 2.87 -3.70
CA GLY A 249 7.42 3.49 -4.59
C GLY A 249 7.44 5.02 -4.53
N GLN A 250 8.45 5.67 -3.92
CA GLN A 250 8.55 7.12 -3.81
C GLN A 250 10.00 7.61 -3.72
N THR A 251 10.32 8.67 -4.46
CA THR A 251 11.59 9.39 -4.30
C THR A 251 11.33 10.83 -3.89
N ARG A 252 11.98 11.25 -2.80
CA ARG A 252 11.98 12.63 -2.29
C ARG A 252 13.18 13.40 -2.82
N VAL A 253 12.93 14.58 -3.38
CA VAL A 253 13.93 15.55 -3.80
C VAL A 253 13.82 16.77 -2.90
N VAL A 254 14.93 17.25 -2.35
CA VAL A 254 14.97 18.47 -1.55
C VAL A 254 15.91 19.47 -2.20
N LEU A 255 15.39 20.65 -2.50
CA LEU A 255 16.15 21.82 -2.93
C LEU A 255 16.27 22.77 -1.75
N ASP A 256 17.51 23.08 -1.37
CA ASP A 256 17.80 24.05 -0.31
C ASP A 256 17.86 25.45 -0.93
N LEU A 257 16.93 26.31 -0.49
CA LEU A 257 16.65 27.60 -1.09
C LEU A 257 16.98 28.74 -0.11
N PRO A 258 17.82 29.72 -0.50
CA PRO A 258 18.15 30.84 0.37
C PRO A 258 17.00 31.84 0.51
N PRO A 259 17.03 32.71 1.55
CA PRO A 259 16.05 33.79 1.72
C PRO A 259 15.91 34.68 0.48
N GLY A 260 14.65 35.04 0.16
CA GLY A 260 14.29 35.87 -0.99
C GLY A 260 14.35 35.20 -2.36
N SER A 261 14.67 33.89 -2.43
CA SER A 261 14.51 33.11 -3.65
C SER A 261 13.03 32.79 -3.93
N SER A 262 12.70 32.53 -5.20
CA SER A 262 11.36 32.06 -5.58
C SER A 262 11.43 30.91 -6.57
N TYR A 263 10.35 30.13 -6.63
CA TYR A 263 10.23 28.97 -7.50
C TYR A 263 8.93 29.00 -8.29
N ARG A 264 8.98 28.42 -9.50
CA ARG A 264 7.81 28.06 -10.31
C ARG A 264 8.00 26.65 -10.86
N ILE A 265 7.02 25.78 -10.66
CA ILE A 265 7.01 24.38 -11.09
C ILE A 265 6.09 24.24 -12.29
N ALA A 266 6.60 23.66 -13.37
CA ALA A 266 5.83 23.24 -14.53
C ALA A 266 5.81 21.70 -14.59
N THR A 267 4.63 21.15 -14.87
CA THR A 267 4.41 19.70 -14.99
C THR A 267 4.44 19.27 -16.46
N GLY A 268 4.68 18.00 -16.72
CA GLY A 268 4.77 17.49 -18.08
C GLY A 268 4.93 15.98 -18.20
N PRO A 269 4.91 15.46 -19.44
CA PRO A 269 5.02 14.03 -19.72
C PRO A 269 6.38 13.44 -19.31
N GLY A 270 7.44 14.26 -19.24
CA GLY A 270 8.78 13.85 -18.84
C GLY A 270 9.12 14.08 -17.35
N GLY A 271 8.21 14.67 -16.58
CA GLY A 271 8.45 15.03 -15.17
C GLY A 271 8.25 16.52 -14.90
N LEU A 272 9.07 17.09 -14.01
CA LEU A 272 8.91 18.47 -13.51
C LEU A 272 10.04 19.38 -14.00
N THR A 273 9.70 20.63 -14.29
CA THR A 273 10.68 21.70 -14.49
C THR A 273 10.46 22.78 -13.43
N ILE A 274 11.45 23.02 -12.58
CA ILE A 274 11.42 24.04 -11.53
C ILE A 274 12.31 25.20 -11.98
N THR A 275 11.71 26.35 -12.24
CA THR A 275 12.42 27.60 -12.48
C THR A 275 12.64 28.30 -11.14
N LEU A 276 13.89 28.57 -10.80
CA LEU A 276 14.32 29.22 -9.57
C LEU A 276 14.91 30.60 -9.89
N THR A 277 14.57 31.59 -9.07
CA THR A 277 15.17 32.93 -9.11
C THR A 277 15.78 33.30 -7.75
N GLY A 278 16.74 34.22 -7.75
CA GLY A 278 17.45 34.60 -6.53
C GLY A 278 18.48 33.56 -6.06
N VAL A 279 18.94 32.71 -6.96
CA VAL A 279 19.95 31.66 -6.74
C VAL A 279 20.93 31.66 -7.91
N SER A 280 22.11 31.08 -7.76
CA SER A 280 22.99 30.73 -8.88
C SER A 280 23.20 29.22 -8.93
N ALA A 281 23.53 28.66 -10.09
CA ALA A 281 23.83 27.24 -10.21
C ALA A 281 24.89 27.02 -11.29
N SER A 282 25.80 26.08 -11.06
CA SER A 282 26.59 25.49 -12.13
C SER A 282 25.79 24.37 -12.80
N PRO A 283 26.07 24.05 -14.08
CA PRO A 283 25.51 22.86 -14.70
C PRO A 283 25.85 21.59 -13.90
N GLN A 284 24.82 20.85 -13.50
CA GLN A 284 24.95 19.60 -12.74
C GLN A 284 23.89 18.61 -13.23
N GLN A 285 24.17 17.31 -13.13
CA GLN A 285 23.19 16.29 -13.49
C GLN A 285 23.46 14.95 -12.81
N ALA A 286 22.41 14.13 -12.71
CA ALA A 286 22.53 12.70 -12.42
C ALA A 286 21.47 11.91 -13.18
N THR A 287 21.77 10.65 -13.48
CA THR A 287 20.87 9.68 -14.10
C THR A 287 20.84 8.39 -13.27
N GLY A 288 19.89 7.51 -13.54
CA GLY A 288 19.75 6.24 -12.82
C GLY A 288 19.43 6.43 -11.33
N VAL A 289 18.74 7.51 -10.96
CA VAL A 289 18.54 7.85 -9.55
C VAL A 289 17.64 6.84 -8.86
N SER A 290 16.47 6.52 -9.41
CA SER A 290 15.49 5.60 -8.83
C SER A 290 14.45 5.16 -9.88
N PRO A 291 13.56 4.20 -9.58
CA PRO A 291 12.42 3.89 -10.45
C PRO A 291 11.48 5.09 -10.68
N GLU A 292 11.28 5.95 -9.67
CA GLU A 292 10.34 7.09 -9.75
C GLU A 292 10.98 8.33 -10.40
N LEU A 293 12.25 8.59 -10.10
CA LEU A 293 13.08 9.67 -10.64
C LEU A 293 14.22 9.06 -11.47
N ARG A 294 14.13 9.15 -12.79
CA ARG A 294 15.15 8.66 -13.73
C ARG A 294 16.43 9.50 -13.69
N GLY A 295 16.32 10.80 -13.49
CA GLY A 295 17.45 11.72 -13.49
C GLY A 295 17.05 13.15 -13.15
N TRP A 296 18.03 14.00 -12.91
CA TRP A 296 17.83 15.44 -12.72
C TRP A 296 18.95 16.24 -13.38
N THR A 297 18.64 17.48 -13.77
CA THR A 297 19.61 18.43 -14.33
C THR A 297 19.42 19.82 -13.76
N TYR A 298 20.51 20.55 -13.57
CA TYR A 298 20.53 21.98 -13.28
C TYR A 298 21.10 22.70 -14.50
N ALA A 299 20.42 23.75 -14.94
CA ALA A 299 20.89 24.65 -15.99
C ALA A 299 20.82 26.10 -15.49
N PRO A 300 21.91 26.88 -15.55
CA PRO A 300 21.85 28.29 -15.21
C PRO A 300 20.91 29.07 -16.14
N THR A 301 20.24 30.07 -15.60
CA THR A 301 19.40 31.01 -16.36
C THR A 301 19.83 32.44 -16.06
N ALA A 302 19.31 33.43 -16.81
CA ALA A 302 19.65 34.83 -16.60
C ALA A 302 19.28 35.35 -15.19
N GLN A 303 18.21 34.82 -14.59
CA GLN A 303 17.72 35.23 -13.26
C GLN A 303 17.92 34.16 -12.17
N GLY A 304 18.48 33.00 -12.51
CA GLY A 304 18.81 31.97 -11.53
C GLY A 304 19.13 30.61 -12.13
N ALA A 305 18.25 29.63 -11.94
CA ALA A 305 18.47 28.25 -12.38
C ALA A 305 17.18 27.57 -12.82
N ALA A 306 17.28 26.64 -13.78
CA ALA A 306 16.24 25.70 -14.14
C ALA A 306 16.66 24.30 -13.69
N VAL A 307 15.80 23.67 -12.88
CA VAL A 307 15.98 22.30 -12.40
C VAL A 307 14.98 21.40 -13.12
N THR A 308 15.46 20.41 -13.85
CA THR A 308 14.60 19.39 -14.47
C THR A 308 14.66 18.11 -13.65
N LEU A 309 13.51 17.55 -13.30
CA LEU A 309 13.36 16.25 -12.65
C LEU A 309 12.67 15.29 -13.62
N SER A 310 13.43 14.34 -14.17
CA SER A 310 12.94 13.40 -15.17
C SER A 310 12.28 12.19 -14.50
N THR A 311 10.97 12.00 -14.64
CA THR A 311 10.22 10.93 -13.99
C THR A 311 9.92 9.76 -14.93
N ALA A 312 9.57 8.60 -14.37
CA ALA A 312 9.18 7.44 -15.18
C ALA A 312 7.75 7.47 -15.71
N ALA A 313 6.87 8.22 -15.05
CA ALA A 313 5.48 8.44 -15.45
C ALA A 313 5.21 9.93 -15.65
N ARG A 314 4.15 10.24 -16.40
CA ARG A 314 3.65 11.60 -16.58
C ARG A 314 3.34 12.24 -15.22
N THR A 315 3.70 13.50 -15.08
CA THR A 315 3.19 14.35 -13.99
C THR A 315 2.09 15.26 -14.50
N THR A 316 1.11 15.55 -13.66
CA THR A 316 0.10 16.59 -13.89
C THR A 316 0.13 17.54 -12.70
N ASP A 317 -0.63 18.64 -12.74
CA ASP A 317 -0.73 19.55 -11.59
C ASP A 317 -1.28 18.88 -10.31
N ARG A 318 -1.82 17.66 -10.41
CA ARG A 318 -2.45 16.94 -9.28
C ARG A 318 -2.00 15.50 -9.08
N SER A 319 -1.17 14.94 -9.97
CA SER A 319 -0.75 13.54 -9.88
C SER A 319 0.70 13.32 -10.30
N GLY A 320 1.29 12.23 -9.81
CA GLY A 320 2.68 11.84 -10.04
C GLY A 320 3.69 12.48 -9.08
N TRP A 321 3.28 13.50 -8.33
CA TRP A 321 4.14 14.23 -7.41
C TRP A 321 3.36 15.00 -6.34
N ARG A 322 4.08 15.46 -5.31
CA ARG A 322 3.67 16.46 -4.32
C ARG A 322 4.83 17.38 -3.98
N ALA A 323 4.55 18.61 -3.56
CA ALA A 323 5.58 19.49 -3.02
C ALA A 323 5.11 20.35 -1.85
N GLN A 324 6.08 20.74 -1.02
CA GLN A 324 5.89 21.70 0.05
C GLN A 324 7.18 22.51 0.26
N LEU A 325 7.02 23.81 0.52
CA LEU A 325 8.11 24.63 1.02
C LEU A 325 8.10 24.58 2.56
N LEU A 326 9.18 24.07 3.14
CA LEU A 326 9.37 24.01 4.58
C LEU A 326 10.34 25.12 5.05
N PRO A 327 10.16 25.63 6.28
CA PRO A 327 11.12 26.55 6.88
C PRO A 327 12.47 25.86 7.10
N PRO A 328 13.55 26.61 7.37
CA PRO A 328 14.84 26.03 7.73
C PRO A 328 14.72 25.09 8.94
N ALA A 329 15.35 23.92 8.85
CA ALA A 329 15.51 23.03 10.03
C ALA A 329 16.70 23.47 10.90
N SER A 330 17.72 24.02 10.26
CA SER A 330 18.90 24.66 10.86
C SER A 330 19.47 25.64 9.83
N GLY A 331 20.18 26.68 10.29
CA GLY A 331 20.67 27.75 9.40
C GLY A 331 19.52 28.62 8.85
N ASP A 332 19.73 29.21 7.66
CA ASP A 332 18.80 30.13 7.01
C ASP A 332 18.18 29.59 5.70
N LEU A 333 18.47 28.34 5.32
CA LEU A 333 17.98 27.74 4.07
C LEU A 333 16.62 27.06 4.25
N SER A 334 15.60 27.55 3.54
CA SER A 334 14.33 26.87 3.38
C SER A 334 14.46 25.64 2.49
N ARG A 335 13.51 24.71 2.59
CA ARG A 335 13.56 23.43 1.89
C ARG A 335 12.35 23.29 1.00
N LEU A 336 12.53 23.38 -0.32
CA LEU A 336 11.49 22.96 -1.25
C LEU A 336 11.59 21.44 -1.40
N VAL A 337 10.66 20.74 -0.77
CA VAL A 337 10.60 19.28 -0.76
C VAL A 337 9.61 18.82 -1.83
N LEU A 338 10.01 17.89 -2.68
CA LEU A 338 9.18 17.28 -3.71
C LEU A 338 9.18 15.76 -3.53
N ASP A 339 8.00 15.16 -3.39
CA ASP A 339 7.83 13.71 -3.41
C ASP A 339 7.36 13.28 -4.79
N LEU A 340 8.06 12.33 -5.40
CA LEU A 340 7.79 11.80 -6.74
C LEU A 340 7.37 10.35 -6.63
N SER A 341 6.22 10.02 -7.21
CA SER A 341 5.74 8.64 -7.28
C SER A 341 4.65 8.53 -8.35
N PRO A 342 4.73 7.52 -9.24
CA PRO A 342 3.64 7.26 -10.19
C PRO A 342 2.32 6.90 -9.51
N ALA A 343 2.36 6.46 -8.24
CA ALA A 343 1.19 6.09 -7.46
C ALA A 343 0.50 7.29 -6.77
N LEU A 344 1.04 8.51 -6.85
CA LEU A 344 0.38 9.70 -6.30
C LEU A 344 -0.79 10.12 -7.20
N ALA A 345 -2.02 9.84 -6.78
CA ALA A 345 -3.25 10.26 -7.45
C ALA A 345 -3.78 11.61 -6.93
N ASP A 346 -4.75 12.22 -7.61
CA ASP A 346 -5.46 13.41 -7.16
C ASP A 346 -6.39 13.08 -5.99
N ARG A 347 -6.17 13.74 -4.84
CA ARG A 347 -6.96 13.60 -3.61
C ARG A 347 -7.66 14.90 -3.23
N THR A 348 -7.71 15.87 -4.14
CA THR A 348 -8.40 17.14 -3.86
C THR A 348 -9.92 16.89 -3.78
N PRO A 349 -10.67 17.51 -2.85
CA PRO A 349 -12.11 17.29 -2.76
C PRO A 349 -12.81 17.71 -4.06
N LEU A 350 -13.78 16.92 -4.49
CA LEU A 350 -14.68 17.33 -5.57
C LEU A 350 -15.60 18.45 -5.04
N THR A 351 -15.79 19.49 -5.85
CA THR A 351 -16.82 20.50 -5.58
C THR A 351 -18.22 19.90 -5.73
N ALA A 352 -19.24 20.56 -5.15
CA ALA A 352 -20.62 20.08 -5.23
C ALA A 352 -21.11 19.91 -6.68
N SER A 353 -20.73 20.81 -7.60
CA SER A 353 -21.08 20.70 -9.01
C SER A 353 -20.38 19.52 -9.71
N GLN A 354 -19.14 19.22 -9.32
CA GLN A 354 -18.41 18.06 -9.85
C GLN A 354 -18.94 16.73 -9.31
N ARG A 355 -19.50 16.68 -8.10
CA ARG A 355 -20.14 15.49 -7.50
C ARG A 355 -21.53 15.19 -8.08
N SER A 356 -21.69 15.31 -9.40
CA SER A 356 -22.93 14.98 -10.08
C SER A 356 -22.66 14.26 -11.39
N VAL A 357 -23.57 13.36 -11.75
CA VAL A 357 -23.58 12.66 -13.03
C VAL A 357 -24.78 13.17 -13.81
N GLN A 358 -24.57 13.57 -15.06
CA GLN A 358 -25.66 14.05 -15.91
C GLN A 358 -26.73 12.96 -16.10
N ALA A 359 -27.99 13.37 -16.21
CA ALA A 359 -29.11 12.44 -16.32
C ALA A 359 -28.99 11.50 -17.53
N VAL A 360 -29.50 10.27 -17.36
CA VAL A 360 -29.68 9.26 -18.39
C VAL A 360 -31.16 9.18 -18.72
N ALA A 361 -31.50 9.34 -20.00
CA ALA A 361 -32.89 9.24 -20.44
C ALA A 361 -33.44 7.82 -20.26
N PRO A 362 -34.72 7.66 -19.89
CA PRO A 362 -35.35 6.35 -19.83
C PRO A 362 -35.41 5.70 -21.22
N GLN A 363 -35.38 4.37 -21.25
CA GLN A 363 -35.40 3.56 -22.47
C GLN A 363 -36.77 2.90 -22.65
N PHE A 364 -37.11 2.55 -23.89
CA PHE A 364 -38.32 1.78 -24.16
C PHE A 364 -38.12 0.31 -23.79
N ALA A 365 -39.02 -0.26 -23.00
CA ALA A 365 -39.01 -1.70 -22.74
C ALA A 365 -39.43 -2.48 -24.01
N ALA A 366 -38.52 -3.27 -24.60
CA ALA A 366 -38.87 -4.17 -25.69
C ALA A 366 -39.68 -5.36 -25.15
N ARG A 367 -40.93 -5.53 -25.60
CA ARG A 367 -41.73 -6.74 -25.32
C ARG A 367 -41.69 -7.66 -26.54
N PRO A 368 -41.42 -8.97 -26.39
CA PRO A 368 -41.20 -9.91 -27.50
C PRO A 368 -42.47 -10.29 -28.29
N THR A 369 -43.62 -9.64 -28.07
CA THR A 369 -44.87 -9.95 -28.78
C THR A 369 -45.51 -8.71 -29.39
N ALA A 370 -45.62 -8.72 -30.73
CA ALA A 370 -46.16 -7.65 -31.57
C ALA A 370 -47.63 -7.27 -31.27
N LEU A 371 -48.36 -8.08 -30.49
CA LEU A 371 -49.78 -7.85 -30.22
C LEU A 371 -50.08 -6.96 -28.99
N LEU A 372 -49.05 -6.54 -28.23
CA LEU A 372 -49.17 -5.61 -27.09
C LEU A 372 -48.38 -4.30 -27.27
N ALA A 373 -47.96 -4.00 -28.51
CA ALA A 373 -47.13 -2.84 -28.86
C ALA A 373 -47.78 -1.45 -28.61
N LEU A 374 -49.02 -1.40 -28.14
CA LEU A 374 -49.75 -0.14 -27.84
C LEU A 374 -49.47 0.42 -26.44
N SER A 375 -48.60 -0.21 -25.65
CA SER A 375 -48.18 0.29 -24.33
C SER A 375 -46.68 0.18 -24.16
N THR A 376 -45.94 1.05 -24.85
CA THR A 376 -44.50 1.25 -24.63
C THR A 376 -44.29 1.90 -23.25
N SER A 377 -43.82 1.13 -22.28
CA SER A 377 -43.42 1.68 -20.98
C SER A 377 -41.97 2.17 -21.04
N LEU A 378 -41.77 3.45 -20.73
CA LEU A 378 -40.45 3.99 -20.44
C LEU A 378 -39.93 3.40 -19.11
N VAL A 379 -38.73 2.83 -19.15
CA VAL A 379 -38.07 2.23 -17.99
C VAL A 379 -36.68 2.80 -17.81
N LYS A 380 -36.21 2.86 -16.56
CA LYS A 380 -34.82 3.23 -16.28
C LYS A 380 -33.89 2.11 -16.76
N PRO A 381 -32.73 2.41 -17.38
CA PRO A 381 -31.73 1.39 -17.68
C PRO A 381 -31.26 0.73 -16.39
N ARG A 382 -31.18 -0.60 -16.37
CA ARG A 382 -30.71 -1.35 -15.20
C ARG A 382 -29.22 -1.65 -15.27
N VAL A 383 -28.49 -1.38 -14.20
CA VAL A 383 -27.05 -1.70 -14.06
C VAL A 383 -26.83 -2.50 -12.79
N VAL A 384 -26.08 -3.59 -12.89
CA VAL A 384 -25.61 -4.34 -11.72
C VAL A 384 -24.23 -3.85 -11.31
N ILE A 385 -24.09 -3.48 -10.05
CA ILE A 385 -22.79 -3.17 -9.43
C ILE A 385 -22.46 -4.29 -8.44
N ASP A 386 -21.30 -4.89 -8.59
CA ASP A 386 -20.82 -5.98 -7.76
C ASP A 386 -19.64 -5.51 -6.90
N PRO A 387 -19.86 -5.11 -5.64
CA PRO A 387 -18.77 -4.92 -4.70
C PRO A 387 -18.11 -6.27 -4.40
N GLY A 388 -16.87 -6.44 -4.84
CA GLY A 388 -16.11 -7.69 -4.70
C GLY A 388 -16.01 -8.17 -3.26
N HIS A 389 -15.86 -9.49 -3.07
CA HIS A 389 -15.69 -10.14 -1.76
C HIS A 389 -16.86 -9.89 -0.79
N GLY A 390 -16.63 -9.98 0.53
CA GLY A 390 -17.65 -9.75 1.57
C GLY A 390 -17.81 -10.94 2.53
N GLY A 391 -18.32 -10.67 3.73
CA GLY A 391 -18.47 -11.65 4.78
C GLY A 391 -17.12 -12.20 5.23
N ARG A 392 -16.93 -13.52 5.03
CA ARG A 392 -15.72 -14.26 5.45
C ARG A 392 -14.53 -14.02 4.52
N ASP A 393 -14.79 -13.61 3.30
CA ASP A 393 -13.77 -13.32 2.31
C ASP A 393 -13.38 -11.85 2.42
N PRO A 394 -12.19 -11.53 2.98
CA PRO A 394 -11.74 -10.15 3.13
C PRO A 394 -11.28 -9.54 1.80
N GLY A 395 -11.01 -10.36 0.78
CA GLY A 395 -10.20 -9.98 -0.37
C GLY A 395 -8.76 -9.66 0.01
N ALA A 396 -8.13 -8.77 -0.73
CA ALA A 396 -6.80 -8.26 -0.42
C ALA A 396 -6.78 -7.56 0.95
N VAL A 397 -5.73 -7.86 1.72
CA VAL A 397 -5.45 -7.22 3.01
C VAL A 397 -4.08 -6.56 2.94
N GLY A 398 -4.06 -5.24 3.13
CA GLY A 398 -2.85 -4.42 3.10
C GLY A 398 -3.08 -3.11 3.84
N ALA A 399 -2.85 -1.98 3.17
CA ALA A 399 -3.21 -0.66 3.70
C ALA A 399 -4.72 -0.53 4.00
N VAL A 400 -5.54 -1.28 3.28
CA VAL A 400 -6.99 -1.38 3.44
C VAL A 400 -7.41 -2.85 3.40
N ILE A 401 -8.65 -3.12 3.81
CA ILE A 401 -9.31 -4.40 3.57
C ILE A 401 -10.23 -4.22 2.35
N GLU A 402 -9.97 -4.98 1.28
CA GLU A 402 -10.65 -4.82 -0.01
C GLU A 402 -12.18 -4.81 0.13
N LYS A 403 -12.78 -5.79 0.82
CA LYS A 403 -14.25 -5.88 0.94
C LYS A 403 -14.93 -4.63 1.53
N GLN A 404 -14.21 -3.84 2.33
CA GLN A 404 -14.71 -2.60 2.93
C GLN A 404 -14.71 -1.48 1.90
N VAL A 405 -13.58 -1.32 1.20
CA VAL A 405 -13.41 -0.29 0.17
C VAL A 405 -14.34 -0.54 -1.02
N THR A 406 -14.46 -1.78 -1.48
CA THR A 406 -15.34 -2.11 -2.60
C THR A 406 -16.80 -1.82 -2.28
N LEU A 407 -17.25 -2.12 -1.05
CA LEU A 407 -18.61 -1.78 -0.60
C LEU A 407 -18.85 -0.28 -0.55
N ASP A 408 -17.91 0.48 0.04
CA ASP A 408 -18.02 1.94 0.14
C ASP A 408 -18.14 2.57 -1.26
N VAL A 409 -17.22 2.23 -2.17
CA VAL A 409 -17.24 2.72 -3.56
C VAL A 409 -18.52 2.31 -4.28
N ALA A 410 -18.99 1.06 -4.13
CA ALA A 410 -20.22 0.61 -4.78
C ALA A 410 -21.47 1.38 -4.30
N LEU A 411 -21.56 1.71 -3.01
CA LEU A 411 -22.66 2.52 -2.47
C LEU A 411 -22.63 3.95 -3.04
N ARG A 412 -21.44 4.57 -3.13
CA ARG A 412 -21.27 5.89 -3.77
C ARG A 412 -21.66 5.87 -5.25
N VAL A 413 -21.22 4.85 -5.99
CA VAL A 413 -21.58 4.67 -7.41
C VAL A 413 -23.09 4.48 -7.56
N ARG A 414 -23.74 3.69 -6.70
CA ARG A 414 -25.19 3.53 -6.68
C ARG A 414 -25.89 4.87 -6.54
N ASP A 415 -25.48 5.69 -5.58
CA ASP A 415 -26.15 6.96 -5.29
C ASP A 415 -26.01 7.94 -6.46
N LEU A 416 -24.82 8.05 -7.05
CA LEU A 416 -24.56 8.87 -8.24
C LEU A 416 -25.43 8.45 -9.44
N LEU A 417 -25.50 7.15 -9.73
CA LEU A 417 -26.25 6.62 -10.86
C LEU A 417 -27.77 6.67 -10.63
N SER A 418 -28.23 6.41 -9.41
CA SER A 418 -29.66 6.48 -9.06
C SER A 418 -30.18 7.91 -9.20
N ALA A 419 -29.40 8.90 -8.77
CA ALA A 419 -29.68 10.32 -8.98
C ALA A 419 -29.70 10.69 -10.48
N ALA A 420 -28.89 10.03 -11.30
CA ALA A 420 -28.88 10.20 -12.76
C ALA A 420 -30.00 9.45 -13.49
N GLY A 421 -30.90 8.76 -12.78
CA GLY A 421 -32.05 8.06 -13.39
C GLY A 421 -31.79 6.62 -13.82
N VAL A 422 -30.73 5.97 -13.31
CA VAL A 422 -30.41 4.56 -13.57
C VAL A 422 -31.02 3.68 -12.47
N ASP A 423 -31.52 2.50 -12.83
CA ASP A 423 -31.94 1.46 -11.86
C ASP A 423 -30.70 0.64 -11.45
N VAL A 424 -30.21 0.83 -10.23
CA VAL A 424 -28.98 0.18 -9.76
C VAL A 424 -29.29 -1.00 -8.84
N VAL A 425 -28.78 -2.17 -9.20
CA VAL A 425 -28.85 -3.38 -8.38
C VAL A 425 -27.46 -3.68 -7.82
N LEU A 426 -27.34 -3.76 -6.50
CA LEU A 426 -26.10 -4.21 -5.85
C LEU A 426 -26.13 -5.72 -5.62
N THR A 427 -25.03 -6.43 -5.91
CA THR A 427 -24.92 -7.85 -5.52
C THR A 427 -24.91 -8.01 -4.00
N ARG A 428 -24.33 -7.04 -3.28
CA ARG A 428 -24.44 -6.88 -1.83
C ARG A 428 -24.41 -5.39 -1.46
N ASP A 429 -25.16 -5.04 -0.41
CA ASP A 429 -25.24 -3.70 0.17
C ASP A 429 -24.78 -3.66 1.64
N SER A 430 -24.24 -4.78 2.13
CA SER A 430 -23.66 -4.95 3.46
C SER A 430 -22.43 -5.86 3.40
N ASP A 431 -21.72 -6.01 4.52
CA ASP A 431 -20.60 -6.95 4.63
C ASP A 431 -21.11 -8.41 4.70
N ARG A 432 -21.45 -8.98 3.54
CA ARG A 432 -21.91 -10.36 3.39
C ARG A 432 -21.39 -10.99 2.10
N GLU A 433 -21.23 -12.30 2.14
CA GLU A 433 -21.14 -13.14 0.93
C GLU A 433 -22.56 -13.58 0.53
N LEU A 434 -22.80 -13.84 -0.76
CA LEU A 434 -24.05 -14.44 -1.23
C LEU A 434 -24.09 -15.94 -0.94
N HIS A 435 -22.91 -16.58 -0.86
CA HIS A 435 -22.79 -17.99 -0.51
C HIS A 435 -21.42 -18.31 0.12
N ARG A 436 -21.37 -19.31 1.01
CA ARG A 436 -20.12 -19.73 1.70
C ARG A 436 -19.08 -20.38 0.79
N VAL A 437 -19.55 -20.99 -0.30
CA VAL A 437 -18.69 -21.62 -1.32
C VAL A 437 -18.37 -20.58 -2.38
N LYS A 438 -17.09 -20.19 -2.50
CA LYS A 438 -16.63 -19.10 -3.37
C LYS A 438 -17.09 -19.22 -4.82
N ASN A 439 -17.04 -20.42 -5.40
CA ASN A 439 -17.46 -20.61 -6.79
C ASN A 439 -18.97 -20.38 -6.98
N THR A 440 -19.78 -20.84 -6.03
CA THR A 440 -21.23 -20.59 -6.02
C THR A 440 -21.53 -19.11 -5.80
N ASP A 441 -20.81 -18.45 -4.89
CA ASP A 441 -20.92 -17.00 -4.64
C ASP A 441 -20.68 -16.19 -5.93
N LEU A 442 -19.59 -16.48 -6.64
CA LEU A 442 -19.27 -15.82 -7.91
C LEU A 442 -20.31 -16.11 -9.02
N GLN A 443 -20.87 -17.32 -9.05
CA GLN A 443 -21.95 -17.67 -9.99
C GLN A 443 -23.24 -16.91 -9.69
N LEU A 444 -23.62 -16.79 -8.41
CA LEU A 444 -24.81 -16.04 -8.00
C LEU A 444 -24.67 -14.54 -8.32
N ARG A 445 -23.47 -13.96 -8.12
CA ARG A 445 -23.18 -12.57 -8.52
C ARG A 445 -23.38 -12.37 -10.02
N ALA A 446 -22.72 -13.20 -10.84
CA ALA A 446 -22.83 -13.11 -12.30
C ALA A 446 -24.27 -13.31 -12.81
N ALA A 447 -25.04 -14.19 -12.14
CA ALA A 447 -26.43 -14.47 -12.49
C ALA A 447 -27.39 -13.28 -12.28
N MET A 448 -26.98 -12.24 -11.54
CA MET A 448 -27.77 -11.00 -11.43
C MET A 448 -27.82 -10.19 -12.74
N GLY A 449 -26.91 -10.46 -13.68
CA GLY A 449 -27.00 -10.02 -15.08
C GLY A 449 -28.12 -10.75 -15.83
N THR A 450 -29.37 -10.44 -15.49
CA THR A 450 -30.59 -11.02 -16.08
C THR A 450 -31.02 -10.29 -17.37
N PRO A 451 -31.87 -10.88 -18.22
CA PRO A 451 -32.45 -10.18 -19.36
C PRO A 451 -33.08 -8.84 -18.94
N GLY A 452 -32.76 -7.75 -19.67
CA GLY A 452 -33.14 -6.38 -19.31
C GLY A 452 -32.13 -5.62 -18.43
N THR A 453 -31.05 -6.28 -17.98
CA THR A 453 -29.88 -5.60 -17.40
C THR A 453 -28.98 -5.09 -18.53
N ALA A 454 -28.67 -3.79 -18.52
CA ALA A 454 -27.83 -3.15 -19.53
C ALA A 454 -26.34 -3.48 -19.38
N LEU A 455 -25.83 -3.49 -18.14
CA LEU A 455 -24.41 -3.59 -17.80
C LEU A 455 -24.19 -4.31 -16.46
N PHE A 456 -23.01 -4.92 -16.32
CA PHE A 456 -22.49 -5.47 -15.07
C PHE A 456 -21.10 -4.92 -14.77
N VAL A 457 -20.89 -4.29 -13.61
CA VAL A 457 -19.57 -3.75 -13.21
C VAL A 457 -19.19 -4.28 -11.84
N SER A 458 -18.07 -5.01 -11.77
CA SER A 458 -17.50 -5.48 -10.50
C SER A 458 -16.39 -4.54 -10.05
N ILE A 459 -16.33 -4.24 -8.75
CA ILE A 459 -15.40 -3.28 -8.15
C ILE A 459 -14.48 -4.03 -7.18
N HIS A 460 -13.18 -3.91 -7.39
CA HIS A 460 -12.13 -4.63 -6.67
C HIS A 460 -10.94 -3.73 -6.33
N VAL A 461 -10.11 -4.21 -5.41
CA VAL A 461 -8.83 -3.61 -5.04
C VAL A 461 -7.74 -4.66 -5.20
N ASN A 462 -6.73 -4.35 -5.99
CA ASN A 462 -5.70 -5.31 -6.32
C ASN A 462 -4.66 -5.41 -5.20
N ALA A 463 -3.85 -6.47 -5.23
CA ALA A 463 -2.66 -6.61 -4.43
C ALA A 463 -1.67 -7.53 -5.14
N LEU A 464 -0.39 -7.26 -4.94
CA LEU A 464 0.68 -8.14 -5.35
C LEU A 464 1.42 -8.68 -4.13
N GLU A 465 2.12 -9.80 -4.32
CA GLU A 465 3.01 -10.35 -3.30
C GLU A 465 4.10 -9.37 -2.89
N ALA A 466 4.58 -9.47 -1.65
CA ALA A 466 5.53 -8.52 -1.06
C ALA A 466 6.79 -8.29 -1.92
N ALA A 467 7.31 -9.34 -2.57
CA ALA A 467 8.50 -9.26 -3.41
C ALA A 467 8.34 -8.34 -4.64
N VAL A 468 7.11 -8.11 -5.09
CA VAL A 468 6.79 -7.32 -6.29
C VAL A 468 5.76 -6.21 -6.02
N ALA A 469 5.42 -5.96 -4.76
CA ALA A 469 4.38 -5.02 -4.34
C ALA A 469 4.57 -3.60 -4.93
N LEU A 470 5.82 -3.14 -5.10
CA LEU A 470 6.13 -1.82 -5.66
C LEU A 470 5.85 -1.68 -7.16
N ARG A 471 5.52 -2.78 -7.85
CA ARG A 471 5.09 -2.77 -9.26
C ARG A 471 3.58 -2.63 -9.41
N GLY A 472 2.83 -2.83 -8.32
CA GLY A 472 1.38 -2.75 -8.29
C GLY A 472 0.95 -1.35 -7.88
N TYR A 473 0.65 -0.48 -8.82
CA TYR A 473 0.04 0.82 -8.55
C TYR A 473 -0.82 1.27 -9.73
N GLY A 474 -1.82 2.09 -9.45
CA GLY A 474 -2.72 2.65 -10.46
C GLY A 474 -3.96 1.80 -10.72
N ILE A 475 -4.75 2.24 -11.69
CA ILE A 475 -6.05 1.65 -12.01
C ILE A 475 -5.92 0.75 -13.24
N GLU A 476 -6.51 -0.44 -13.19
CA GLU A 476 -6.70 -1.31 -14.35
C GLU A 476 -8.15 -1.79 -14.45
N THR A 477 -8.58 -2.09 -15.68
CA THR A 477 -9.92 -2.62 -15.92
C THR A 477 -9.84 -3.93 -16.69
N TRP A 478 -10.39 -4.97 -16.09
CA TRP A 478 -10.47 -6.30 -16.63
C TRP A 478 -11.78 -6.53 -17.38
N TRP A 479 -11.69 -7.25 -18.50
CA TRP A 479 -12.86 -7.67 -19.28
C TRP A 479 -12.71 -9.11 -19.74
N ASN A 480 -13.85 -9.70 -20.08
CA ASN A 480 -13.96 -11.02 -20.67
C ASN A 480 -14.71 -10.91 -22.01
N PRO A 481 -14.40 -11.72 -23.04
CA PRO A 481 -15.20 -11.78 -24.27
C PRO A 481 -16.56 -12.49 -24.07
N ASN A 482 -17.21 -12.33 -22.92
CA ASN A 482 -18.54 -12.87 -22.62
C ASN A 482 -19.63 -12.16 -23.45
N HIS A 483 -19.35 -10.91 -23.85
CA HIS A 483 -20.21 -10.10 -24.71
C HIS A 483 -19.34 -9.24 -25.64
N ALA A 484 -19.81 -8.99 -26.87
CA ALA A 484 -19.10 -8.18 -27.87
C ALA A 484 -18.80 -6.72 -27.44
N ARG A 485 -19.42 -6.26 -26.36
CA ARG A 485 -19.33 -4.88 -25.85
C ARG A 485 -18.54 -4.76 -24.54
N SER A 486 -18.13 -5.87 -23.93
CA SER A 486 -17.40 -5.87 -22.65
C SER A 486 -16.08 -5.10 -22.72
N SER A 487 -15.33 -5.24 -23.83
CA SER A 487 -14.08 -4.49 -24.03
C SER A 487 -14.33 -2.98 -24.14
N ALA A 488 -15.39 -2.56 -24.86
CA ALA A 488 -15.75 -1.15 -24.99
C ALA A 488 -16.23 -0.56 -23.65
N LEU A 489 -17.02 -1.29 -22.87
CA LEU A 489 -17.38 -0.90 -21.50
C LEU A 489 -16.14 -0.69 -20.63
N ALA A 490 -15.20 -1.65 -20.66
CA ALA A 490 -13.96 -1.56 -19.89
C ALA A 490 -13.11 -0.34 -20.29
N ALA A 491 -13.04 -0.01 -21.59
CA ALA A 491 -12.36 1.18 -22.09
C ALA A 491 -12.96 2.48 -21.55
N LEU A 492 -14.30 2.58 -21.53
CA LEU A 492 -15.01 3.75 -21.01
C LEU A 492 -14.78 3.93 -19.50
N LEU A 493 -14.88 2.84 -18.73
CA LEU A 493 -14.59 2.83 -17.29
C LEU A 493 -13.16 3.27 -17.00
N GLN A 494 -12.17 2.64 -17.65
CA GLN A 494 -10.75 2.96 -17.48
C GLN A 494 -10.48 4.44 -17.74
N THR A 495 -10.99 4.96 -18.87
CA THR A 495 -10.78 6.34 -19.29
C THR A 495 -11.33 7.32 -18.26
N GLN A 496 -12.58 7.11 -17.81
CA GLN A 496 -13.23 8.03 -16.87
C GLN A 496 -12.60 7.96 -15.47
N MET A 497 -12.26 6.77 -14.98
CA MET A 497 -11.57 6.62 -13.69
C MET A 497 -10.20 7.33 -13.69
N VAL A 498 -9.38 7.13 -14.72
CA VAL A 498 -8.06 7.79 -14.86
C VAL A 498 -8.23 9.31 -14.97
N GLN A 499 -9.21 9.80 -15.72
CA GLN A 499 -9.47 11.24 -15.85
C GLN A 499 -9.85 11.90 -14.52
N GLN A 500 -10.71 11.26 -13.72
CA GLN A 500 -11.19 11.85 -12.45
C GLN A 500 -10.16 11.76 -11.31
N THR A 501 -9.33 10.72 -11.33
CA THR A 501 -8.36 10.45 -10.26
C THR A 501 -6.95 10.90 -10.58
N GLY A 502 -6.60 11.04 -11.86
CA GLY A 502 -5.21 11.22 -12.29
C GLY A 502 -4.28 10.06 -11.89
N ALA A 503 -4.83 8.94 -11.42
CA ALA A 503 -4.06 7.75 -11.06
C ALA A 503 -3.35 7.17 -12.29
N PHE A 504 -2.28 6.41 -12.04
CA PHE A 504 -1.54 5.80 -13.13
C PHE A 504 -2.44 4.85 -13.95
N ASP A 505 -2.43 5.01 -15.26
CA ASP A 505 -3.21 4.19 -16.18
C ASP A 505 -2.49 2.88 -16.49
N LYS A 506 -2.93 1.77 -15.91
CA LYS A 506 -2.42 0.43 -16.23
C LYS A 506 -3.14 -0.20 -17.43
N GLY A 507 -4.15 0.46 -17.97
CA GLY A 507 -4.91 0.05 -19.14
C GLY A 507 -5.82 -1.15 -18.93
N LEU A 508 -6.27 -1.70 -20.05
CA LEU A 508 -7.19 -2.82 -20.09
C LEU A 508 -6.46 -4.16 -19.95
N LYS A 509 -7.11 -5.11 -19.30
CA LYS A 509 -6.67 -6.50 -19.15
C LYS A 509 -7.75 -7.44 -19.67
N ASN A 510 -7.38 -8.43 -20.47
CA ASN A 510 -8.30 -9.48 -20.88
C ASN A 510 -8.06 -10.70 -20.00
N SER A 511 -9.12 -11.22 -19.38
CA SER A 511 -9.06 -12.48 -18.65
C SER A 511 -10.23 -13.39 -18.99
N GLN A 512 -9.88 -14.62 -19.36
CA GLN A 512 -10.83 -15.72 -19.52
C GLN A 512 -11.14 -16.45 -18.20
N SER A 513 -10.37 -16.20 -17.14
CA SER A 513 -10.46 -16.95 -15.88
C SER A 513 -11.42 -16.35 -14.86
N LEU A 514 -11.68 -15.03 -14.91
CA LEU A 514 -12.53 -14.31 -13.95
C LEU A 514 -14.00 -14.77 -14.06
N SER A 515 -14.42 -15.61 -13.11
CA SER A 515 -15.74 -16.27 -13.12
C SER A 515 -16.90 -15.29 -13.19
N VAL A 516 -16.80 -14.16 -12.48
CA VAL A 516 -17.86 -13.15 -12.43
C VAL A 516 -18.10 -12.49 -13.79
N LEU A 517 -17.04 -12.32 -14.60
CA LEU A 517 -17.13 -11.77 -15.95
C LEU A 517 -17.53 -12.84 -16.95
N ARG A 518 -16.87 -14.00 -16.92
CA ARG A 518 -17.10 -15.11 -17.86
C ARG A 518 -18.54 -15.61 -17.85
N ASN A 519 -19.18 -15.65 -16.68
CA ASN A 519 -20.53 -16.17 -16.53
C ASN A 519 -21.62 -15.09 -16.65
N SER A 520 -21.24 -13.82 -16.81
CA SER A 520 -22.20 -12.74 -17.04
C SER A 520 -22.79 -12.85 -18.45
N ARG A 521 -24.09 -12.64 -18.59
CA ARG A 521 -24.82 -12.68 -19.88
C ARG A 521 -24.98 -11.31 -20.54
N VAL A 522 -24.45 -10.26 -19.91
CA VAL A 522 -24.52 -8.87 -20.34
C VAL A 522 -23.10 -8.30 -20.47
N PRO A 523 -22.88 -7.14 -21.12
CA PRO A 523 -21.57 -6.50 -21.11
C PRO A 523 -21.05 -6.33 -19.68
N ALA A 524 -19.84 -6.84 -19.43
CA ALA A 524 -19.29 -6.95 -18.09
C ALA A 524 -17.84 -6.48 -18.02
N ALA A 525 -17.50 -5.76 -16.96
CA ALA A 525 -16.14 -5.33 -16.65
C ALA A 525 -15.87 -5.41 -15.14
N LEU A 526 -14.61 -5.61 -14.77
CA LEU A 526 -14.14 -5.56 -13.39
C LEU A 526 -13.09 -4.47 -13.27
N VAL A 527 -13.29 -3.52 -12.38
CA VAL A 527 -12.34 -2.42 -12.13
C VAL A 527 -11.49 -2.73 -10.91
N GLU A 528 -10.17 -2.60 -11.05
CA GLU A 528 -9.21 -2.61 -9.96
C GLU A 528 -8.78 -1.16 -9.69
N ILE A 529 -9.25 -0.60 -8.58
CA ILE A 529 -9.17 0.85 -8.33
C ILE A 529 -7.86 1.32 -7.70
N GLY A 530 -6.90 0.43 -7.52
CA GLY A 530 -5.60 0.66 -6.88
C GLY A 530 -5.08 -0.61 -6.22
N PHE A 531 -3.90 -0.53 -5.59
CA PHE A 531 -3.21 -1.66 -4.98
C PHE A 531 -3.06 -1.53 -3.47
N ALA A 532 -3.74 -2.36 -2.68
CA ALA A 532 -3.66 -2.37 -1.22
C ALA A 532 -2.26 -2.74 -0.69
N SER A 533 -1.48 -3.48 -1.48
CA SER A 533 -0.11 -3.88 -1.15
C SER A 533 0.94 -2.78 -1.34
N HIS A 534 0.61 -1.70 -2.06
CA HIS A 534 1.57 -0.65 -2.40
C HIS A 534 1.50 0.50 -1.39
N PRO A 535 2.63 0.97 -0.85
CA PRO A 535 2.63 1.92 0.27
C PRO A 535 2.04 3.29 -0.10
N VAL A 536 2.28 3.79 -1.31
CA VAL A 536 1.69 5.06 -1.78
C VAL A 536 0.25 4.89 -2.30
N ASP A 537 0.00 3.88 -3.14
CA ASP A 537 -1.33 3.65 -3.71
C ASP A 537 -2.36 3.22 -2.65
N GLY A 538 -1.93 2.42 -1.67
CA GLY A 538 -2.72 2.05 -0.49
C GLY A 538 -3.23 3.25 0.31
N GLN A 539 -2.47 4.36 0.35
CA GLN A 539 -2.94 5.59 0.97
C GLN A 539 -4.02 6.30 0.13
N ASN A 540 -4.06 6.12 -1.19
CA ASN A 540 -5.17 6.62 -2.00
C ASN A 540 -6.47 5.91 -1.58
N LEU A 541 -6.40 4.61 -1.34
CA LEU A 541 -7.54 3.77 -0.96
C LEU A 541 -8.08 4.06 0.45
N GLN A 542 -7.28 4.69 1.31
CA GLN A 542 -7.72 5.18 2.62
C GLN A 542 -8.37 6.59 2.55
N ASP A 543 -8.19 7.30 1.44
CA ASP A 543 -8.60 8.70 1.30
C ASP A 543 -10.00 8.82 0.71
N SER A 544 -10.93 9.40 1.48
CA SER A 544 -12.33 9.56 1.06
C SER A 544 -12.52 10.41 -0.21
N ASN A 545 -11.65 11.40 -0.48
CA ASN A 545 -11.75 12.23 -1.68
C ASN A 545 -11.29 11.45 -2.93
N TYR A 546 -10.29 10.58 -2.79
CA TYR A 546 -9.93 9.64 -3.85
C TYR A 546 -11.08 8.67 -4.13
N LEU A 547 -11.70 8.11 -3.09
CA LEU A 547 -12.85 7.20 -3.25
C LEU A 547 -14.05 7.90 -3.90
N ASP A 548 -14.31 9.17 -3.60
CA ASP A 548 -15.31 9.99 -4.32
C ASP A 548 -15.00 10.13 -5.81
N ARG A 549 -13.73 10.42 -6.15
CA ARG A 549 -13.28 10.60 -7.54
C ARG A 549 -13.37 9.35 -8.36
N VAL A 550 -12.92 8.22 -7.82
CA VAL A 550 -13.02 6.95 -8.54
C VAL A 550 -14.47 6.51 -8.69
N SER A 551 -15.32 6.75 -7.68
CA SER A 551 -16.76 6.51 -7.77
C SER A 551 -17.41 7.35 -8.87
N LEU A 552 -17.05 8.64 -8.96
CA LEU A 552 -17.49 9.52 -10.04
C LEU A 552 -17.04 9.01 -11.41
N GLY A 553 -15.77 8.59 -11.54
CA GLY A 553 -15.24 8.03 -12.78
C GLY A 553 -15.96 6.75 -13.22
N ILE A 554 -16.24 5.82 -12.29
CA ILE A 554 -17.03 4.62 -12.58
C ILE A 554 -18.44 5.00 -13.05
N ALA A 555 -19.12 5.89 -12.33
CA ALA A 555 -20.47 6.31 -12.68
C ALA A 555 -20.54 7.05 -14.03
N GLN A 556 -19.56 7.89 -14.35
CA GLN A 556 -19.44 8.55 -15.65
C GLN A 556 -19.15 7.55 -16.77
N GLY A 557 -18.30 6.56 -16.54
CA GLY A 557 -18.02 5.49 -17.52
C GLY A 557 -19.26 4.64 -17.82
N ILE A 558 -20.03 4.30 -16.79
CA ILE A 558 -21.31 3.60 -16.92
C ILE A 558 -22.31 4.45 -17.70
N ARG A 559 -22.46 5.73 -17.32
CA ARG A 559 -23.34 6.66 -18.03
C ARG A 559 -22.97 6.74 -19.51
N GLU A 560 -21.69 6.93 -19.82
CA GLU A 560 -21.21 7.06 -21.19
C GLU A 560 -21.56 5.80 -22.01
N ALA A 561 -21.40 4.61 -21.41
CA ALA A 561 -21.79 3.36 -22.04
C ALA A 561 -23.31 3.29 -22.31
N LEU A 562 -24.14 3.76 -21.37
CA LEU A 562 -25.59 3.79 -21.52
C LEU A 562 -26.05 4.73 -22.64
N VAL A 563 -25.46 5.93 -22.76
CA VAL A 563 -25.89 6.94 -23.75
C VAL A 563 -25.29 6.71 -25.13
N SER A 564 -24.14 6.03 -25.23
CA SER A 564 -23.48 5.67 -26.50
C SER A 564 -23.94 4.31 -27.06
N GLY A 565 -24.83 3.60 -26.37
CA GLY A 565 -25.36 2.31 -26.82
C GLY A 565 -24.41 1.13 -26.62
N VAL A 566 -23.37 1.27 -25.80
CA VAL A 566 -22.48 0.18 -25.36
C VAL A 566 -23.18 -0.60 -24.24
N THR A 567 -24.34 -1.20 -24.52
CA THR A 567 -25.19 -1.91 -23.55
C THR A 567 -25.62 -3.27 -24.09
N ALA A 568 -26.25 -4.15 -23.29
CA ALA A 568 -26.78 -5.42 -23.80
C ALA A 568 -27.79 -5.21 -24.95
N ASP A 569 -28.70 -4.25 -24.80
CA ASP A 569 -29.84 -4.03 -25.71
C ASP A 569 -29.59 -2.98 -26.80
N GLY A 570 -28.39 -2.37 -26.85
CA GLY A 570 -28.06 -1.42 -27.91
C GLY A 570 -28.19 -2.07 -29.29
N ALA A 571 -28.72 -1.37 -30.29
CA ALA A 571 -28.70 -1.86 -31.66
C ALA A 571 -27.25 -2.16 -32.06
N SER A 572 -26.98 -3.37 -32.58
CA SER A 572 -25.74 -3.60 -33.31
C SER A 572 -25.67 -2.52 -34.39
N ALA A 573 -24.55 -1.81 -34.50
CA ALA A 573 -24.24 -1.13 -35.74
C ALA A 573 -24.14 -2.22 -36.81
N GLU A 574 -25.26 -2.57 -37.43
CA GLU A 574 -25.27 -3.35 -38.65
C GLU A 574 -24.40 -2.58 -39.63
N ALA A 575 -23.34 -3.23 -40.10
CA ALA A 575 -22.59 -2.77 -41.25
C ALA A 575 -23.63 -2.51 -42.34
N ALA A 576 -23.78 -1.24 -42.72
CA ALA A 576 -24.62 -0.87 -43.85
C ALA A 576 -24.20 -1.76 -45.03
N PRO A 577 -25.13 -2.44 -45.71
CA PRO A 577 -24.78 -3.23 -46.88
C PRO A 577 -24.19 -2.25 -47.90
N THR A 578 -22.90 -2.42 -48.19
CA THR A 578 -22.27 -1.74 -49.32
C THR A 578 -23.02 -2.18 -50.56
N ALA A 579 -23.90 -1.31 -51.04
CA ALA A 579 -24.53 -1.45 -52.34
C ALA A 579 -23.43 -1.58 -53.38
N ALA A 580 -23.30 -2.77 -53.95
CA ALA A 580 -22.50 -3.00 -55.14
C ALA A 580 -23.03 -2.06 -56.24
N LYS A 581 -22.23 -1.05 -56.59
CA LYS A 581 -22.38 -0.33 -57.85
C LYS A 581 -21.58 -1.10 -58.89
N ARG A 582 -22.35 -1.78 -59.76
CA ARG A 582 -22.12 -2.18 -61.16
C ARG A 582 -20.75 -2.73 -61.55
#